data_AF-A0A316SME0-F1
#
_entry.id   AF-A0A316SME0-F1
#
_cell.length_a   1.000
_cell.length_b   1.000
_cell.length_c   1.000
_cell.angle_alpha   90.00
_cell.angle_beta   90.00
_cell.angle_gamma   90.00
#
_symmetry.space_group_name_H-M   'P 1'
#
loop_
_entity.id
_entity.type
_entity.pdbx_description
1 polymer ?
#
loop_
_entity_poly.entity_id
_entity_poly.type
_entity_poly.pdbx_seq_one_letter_code
_entity_poly.pdbx_strand_id
1 'polypeptide(L)'
;MIITDITINNLYCFDDFYVDFSYPRKINSSTIDCEFLEERPNFNIKRFCVIMGSNSSGKTSFGKVLCGIESFIVKKEITDLLKKGICDKTKKCFF
;
A
#
# COMPACT_ATOMS: atom_id res chain seq x y z
N MET A 1 6.70 -10.99 0.54
CA MET A 1 5.32 -10.91 0.02
C MET A 1 5.28 -9.85 -1.08
N ILE A 2 4.40 -9.97 -2.08
CA ILE A 2 4.15 -8.91 -3.06
C ILE A 2 2.76 -8.36 -2.79
N ILE A 3 2.64 -7.03 -2.68
CA ILE A 3 1.36 -6.35 -2.48
C ILE A 3 0.85 -5.85 -3.83
N THR A 4 -0.30 -6.36 -4.28
CA THR A 4 -0.89 -6.03 -5.58
C THR A 4 -1.89 -4.90 -5.49
N ASP A 5 -2.62 -4.80 -4.40
CA ASP A 5 -3.53 -3.71 -4.09
C ASP A 5 -3.59 -3.49 -2.57
N ILE A 6 -4.05 -2.31 -2.16
CA ILE A 6 -4.31 -1.99 -0.76
C ILE A 6 -5.58 -1.15 -0.68
N THR A 7 -6.47 -1.54 0.24
CA THR A 7 -7.60 -0.72 0.69
C THR A 7 -7.40 -0.33 2.15
N ILE A 8 -7.55 0.95 2.46
CA ILE A 8 -7.39 1.50 3.82
C ILE A 8 -8.62 2.35 4.14
N ASN A 9 -9.30 2.00 5.22
CA ASN A 9 -10.42 2.77 5.72
C ASN A 9 -10.29 2.97 7.23
N ASN A 10 -10.51 4.20 7.69
CA ASN A 10 -10.51 4.60 9.09
C ASN A 10 -9.18 4.34 9.81
N LEU A 11 -8.06 4.57 9.11
CA LEU A 11 -6.72 4.33 9.62
C LEU A 11 -5.77 5.42 9.15
N TYR A 12 -5.05 6.06 10.08
CA TYR A 12 -4.07 7.12 9.81
C TYR A 12 -4.59 8.24 8.89
N CYS A 13 -5.84 8.65 9.07
CA CYS A 13 -6.56 9.65 8.26
C CYS A 13 -6.84 9.24 6.81
N PHE A 14 -6.57 8.00 6.43
CA PHE A 14 -7.07 7.43 5.18
C PHE A 14 -8.56 7.11 5.35
N ASP A 15 -9.39 7.84 4.63
CA ASP A 15 -10.83 7.64 4.51
C ASP A 15 -11.13 7.17 3.09
N ASP A 16 -11.67 5.95 2.98
CA ASP A 16 -11.96 5.26 1.72
C ASP A 16 -10.80 5.29 0.68
N PHE A 17 -9.59 4.97 1.14
CA PHE A 17 -8.40 4.98 0.29
C PHE A 17 -8.20 3.62 -0.41
N TYR A 18 -7.98 3.65 -1.72
CA TYR A 18 -7.65 2.49 -2.53
C TYR A 18 -6.46 2.78 -3.44
N VAL A 19 -5.53 1.83 -3.56
CA VAL A 19 -4.43 1.88 -4.52
C VAL A 19 -4.18 0.51 -5.13
N ASP A 20 -4.01 0.49 -6.45
CA ASP A 20 -3.66 -0.69 -7.24
C ASP A 20 -2.23 -0.58 -7.77
N PHE A 21 -1.42 -1.57 -7.44
CA PHE A 21 -0.03 -1.74 -7.87
C PHE A 21 0.12 -2.70 -9.05
N SER A 22 -0.98 -3.28 -9.55
CA SER A 22 -1.00 -4.12 -10.75
C SER A 22 -1.14 -3.28 -12.03
N TYR A 23 -0.94 -3.94 -13.18
CA TYR A 23 -1.12 -3.34 -14.50
C TYR A 23 -2.06 -4.20 -15.37
N PRO A 24 -3.14 -3.63 -15.96
CA PRO A 24 -4.04 -4.39 -16.82
C PRO A 24 -3.49 -4.63 -18.23
N ARG A 25 -2.43 -3.93 -18.64
CA ARG A 25 -1.86 -3.99 -20.00
C ARG A 25 -0.42 -4.51 -19.99
N LYS A 26 -0.02 -5.16 -21.09
CA LYS A 26 1.39 -5.49 -21.35
C LYS A 26 2.18 -4.21 -21.62
N ILE A 27 3.31 -4.06 -20.94
CA ILE A 27 4.24 -2.95 -21.14
C ILE A 27 5.17 -3.35 -22.29
N ASN A 28 4.94 -2.79 -23.48
CA ASN A 28 5.70 -3.16 -24.69
C ASN A 28 7.16 -2.66 -24.68
N SER A 29 7.54 -1.82 -23.72
CA SER A 29 8.84 -1.16 -23.62
C SER A 29 9.24 -0.85 -22.17
N SER A 30 9.15 -1.85 -21.28
CA SER A 30 9.66 -1.68 -19.91
C SER A 30 11.18 -1.62 -19.95
N THR A 31 11.78 -0.66 -19.25
CA THR A 31 13.22 -0.61 -18.98
C THR A 31 13.63 -1.51 -17.81
N ILE A 32 12.66 -2.14 -17.15
CA ILE A 32 12.88 -3.07 -16.04
C ILE A 32 12.60 -4.48 -16.56
N ASP A 33 13.65 -5.27 -16.69
CA ASP A 33 13.53 -6.67 -17.12
C ASP A 33 12.68 -7.48 -16.13
N CYS A 34 11.92 -8.43 -16.67
CA CYS A 34 11.11 -9.38 -15.92
C CYS A 34 10.02 -8.74 -15.04
N GLU A 35 9.33 -7.67 -15.45
CA GLU A 35 8.23 -7.00 -14.70
C GLU A 35 6.92 -7.81 -14.53
N PHE A 36 7.06 -9.13 -14.44
CA PHE A 36 6.00 -10.10 -14.24
C PHE A 36 6.40 -11.08 -13.12
N LEU A 37 5.45 -11.89 -12.68
CA LEU A 37 5.73 -13.04 -11.80
C LEU A 37 6.28 -14.18 -12.68
N GLU A 38 7.43 -14.76 -12.33
CA GLU A 38 8.07 -15.83 -13.14
C GLU A 38 7.12 -17.01 -13.42
N GLU A 39 6.34 -17.40 -12.42
CA GLU A 39 5.33 -18.47 -12.56
C GLU A 39 4.03 -18.01 -13.23
N ARG A 40 3.80 -16.69 -13.32
CA ARG A 40 2.59 -16.08 -13.92
C ARG A 40 2.96 -14.90 -14.83
N PRO A 41 3.53 -15.16 -16.01
CA PRO A 41 4.00 -14.12 -16.94
C PRO A 41 2.88 -13.25 -17.53
N ASN A 42 1.61 -13.64 -17.37
CA ASN A 42 0.45 -12.84 -17.74
C ASN A 42 0.02 -11.83 -16.66
N PHE A 43 0.65 -11.86 -15.48
CA PHE A 43 0.34 -10.98 -14.37
C PHE A 43 1.48 -9.97 -14.16
N ASN A 44 1.20 -8.71 -14.47
CA ASN A 44 2.16 -7.61 -14.39
C ASN A 44 1.98 -6.84 -13.08
N ILE A 45 3.11 -6.51 -12.44
CA ILE A 45 3.16 -5.74 -11.20
C ILE A 45 4.10 -4.55 -11.35
N LYS A 46 3.80 -3.43 -10.67
CA LYS A 46 4.74 -2.31 -10.55
C LYS A 46 5.84 -2.70 -9.56
N ARG A 47 7.00 -3.10 -10.07
CA ARG A 47 8.16 -3.44 -9.21
C ARG A 47 8.77 -2.22 -8.53
N PHE A 48 8.71 -1.06 -9.19
CA PHE A 48 9.22 0.20 -8.66
C PHE A 48 8.09 1.21 -8.48
N CYS A 49 7.70 1.46 -7.23
CA CYS A 49 6.70 2.45 -6.87
C CYS A 49 7.35 3.59 -6.08
N VAL A 50 7.34 4.80 -6.63
CA VAL A 50 7.82 5.99 -5.91
C VAL A 50 6.61 6.72 -5.32
N ILE A 51 6.58 6.82 -3.99
CA ILE A 51 5.54 7.56 -3.27
C ILE A 51 6.05 8.98 -3.02
N MET A 52 5.55 9.93 -3.82
CA MET A 52 5.93 11.35 -3.73
C MET A 52 4.76 12.23 -3.28
N GLY A 53 5.06 13.46 -2.85
CA GLY A 53 4.07 14.48 -2.48
C GLY A 53 4.69 15.57 -1.62
N SER A 54 4.01 16.70 -1.42
CA SER A 54 4.50 17.79 -0.55
C SER A 54 4.41 17.44 0.94
N ASN A 55 3.31 16.81 1.36
CA ASN A 55 3.04 16.55 2.77
C ASN A 55 3.80 15.31 3.26
N SER A 56 4.66 15.47 4.26
CA SER A 56 5.41 14.37 4.86
C SER A 56 4.50 13.40 5.66
N SER A 57 3.41 13.92 6.22
CA SER A 57 2.46 13.16 7.05
C SER A 57 1.81 12.00 6.32
N GLY A 58 1.21 12.24 5.13
CA GLY A 58 0.54 11.19 4.34
C GLY A 58 1.47 10.05 3.91
N LYS A 59 2.71 10.37 3.52
CA LYS A 59 3.71 9.36 3.14
C LYS A 59 4.15 8.52 4.33
N THR A 60 4.39 9.18 5.47
CA THR A 60 4.76 8.50 6.72
C THR A 60 3.62 7.60 7.22
N SER A 61 2.39 8.10 7.19
CA SER A 61 1.18 7.34 7.51
C SER A 61 1.02 6.11 6.63
N PHE A 62 1.18 6.26 5.32
CA PHE A 62 1.11 5.13 4.39
C PHE A 62 2.19 4.08 4.67
N GLY A 63 3.43 4.51 4.92
CA GLY A 63 4.54 3.62 5.30
C GLY A 63 4.27 2.86 6.61
N LYS A 64 3.65 3.52 7.60
CA LYS A 64 3.20 2.86 8.84
C LYS A 64 2.17 1.78 8.55
N VAL A 65 1.21 2.02 7.66
CA VAL A 65 0.23 1.00 7.26
C VAL A 65 0.93 -0.20 6.61
N LEU A 66 1.83 0.01 5.66
CA LEU A 66 2.60 -1.07 5.02
C LEU A 66 3.37 -1.91 6.05
N CYS A 67 4.08 -1.25 6.97
CA CYS A 67 4.83 -1.91 8.04
C CYS A 67 3.90 -2.72 8.97
N GLY A 68 2.72 -2.16 9.28
CA GLY A 68 1.70 -2.83 10.08
C GLY A 68 1.13 -4.08 9.40
N ILE A 69 0.85 -4.02 8.09
CA ILE A 69 0.36 -5.16 7.29
C ILE A 69 1.39 -6.29 7.30
N GLU A 70 2.65 -6.00 6.95
CA GLU A 70 3.73 -7.00 6.98
C GLU A 70 3.89 -7.62 8.37
N SER A 71 3.88 -6.78 9.42
CA SER A 71 3.96 -7.25 10.81
C SER A 71 2.78 -8.16 11.18
N PHE A 72 1.56 -7.81 10.77
CA PHE A 72 0.37 -8.60 11.03
C PHE A 72 0.43 -9.96 10.32
N ILE A 73 0.94 -10.01 9.10
CA ILE A 73 1.03 -11.25 8.32
C ILE A 73 2.01 -12.23 8.96
N VAL A 74 3.15 -11.72 9.44
CA VAL A 74 4.20 -12.51 10.12
C VAL A 74 3.76 -12.93 11.52
N LYS A 75 3.28 -11.98 12.34
CA LYS A 75 2.99 -12.22 13.77
C LYS A 75 1.58 -12.71 14.06
N LYS A 76 0.65 -12.56 13.11
CA LYS A 76 -0.80 -12.83 13.26
C LYS A 76 -1.48 -12.00 14.35
N GLU A 77 -0.89 -10.86 14.71
CA GLU A 77 -1.39 -9.97 15.76
C GLU A 77 -1.42 -8.52 15.29
N ILE A 78 -2.47 -7.79 15.70
CA ILE A 78 -2.58 -6.36 15.43
C ILE A 78 -1.58 -5.63 16.31
N THR A 79 -0.57 -5.04 15.68
CA THR A 79 0.46 -4.25 16.36
C THR A 79 -0.13 -2.98 16.96
N ASP A 80 0.49 -2.49 18.04
CA ASP A 80 0.11 -1.21 18.65
C ASP A 80 0.28 -0.04 17.67
N LEU A 81 1.17 -0.19 16.69
CA LEU A 81 1.31 0.75 15.59
C LEU A 81 0.01 0.88 14.78
N LEU A 82 -0.65 -0.22 14.42
CA LEU A 82 -1.93 -0.16 13.72
C LEU A 82 -3.05 0.33 14.64
N LYS A 83 -3.09 -0.13 15.90
CA LYS A 83 -4.12 0.30 16.87
C LYS A 83 -4.12 1.80 17.09
N LYS A 84 -2.95 2.42 17.23
CA LYS A 84 -2.80 3.88 17.40
C LYS A 84 -3.24 4.69 16.17
N GLY A 85 -3.29 4.06 15.01
CA GLY A 85 -3.71 4.71 13.78
C GLY A 85 -5.23 4.73 13.58
N ILE A 86 -6.02 3.99 14.37
CA ILE A 86 -7.47 3.90 14.16
C ILE A 86 -8.11 5.27 14.43
N CYS A 87 -8.84 5.78 13.44
CA CYS A 87 -9.48 7.08 13.53
C CYS A 87 -10.89 7.00 14.13
N ASP A 88 -11.33 8.11 14.69
CA ASP A 88 -12.72 8.30 15.13
C ASP A 88 -13.57 8.73 13.94
N LYS A 89 -14.54 7.89 13.55
CA LYS A 89 -15.43 8.13 12.41
C LYS A 89 -16.31 9.37 12.55
N THR A 90 -16.48 9.88 13.76
CA THR A 90 -17.27 11.10 14.01
C THR A 90 -16.49 12.38 13.69
N LYS A 91 -15.17 12.29 13.57
CA LYS A 91 -14.29 13.43 13.29
C LYS A 91 -13.88 13.45 11.83
N LYS A 92 -13.82 14.64 11.24
CA LYS A 92 -13.37 14.83 9.86
C LYS A 92 -11.87 14.51 9.75
N CYS A 93 -11.49 13.72 8.75
CA CYS A 93 -10.10 13.34 8.50
C CYS A 93 -9.29 14.52 7.92
N PHE A 94 -8.06 14.72 8.43
CA PHE A 94 -7.11 15.72 7.97
C PHE A 94 -5.66 15.20 8.12
N PHE A 95 -4.76 15.57 7.19
CA PHE A 95 -3.34 15.16 7.13
C PHE A 95 -2.39 16.30 7.42
#